data_AF-A0A4Z1I466-F1
#
_entry.id   AF-A0A4Z1I466-F1
#
_cell.length_a   1.000
_cell.length_b   1.000
_cell.length_c   1.000
_cell.angle_alpha   90.00
_cell.angle_beta   90.00
_cell.angle_gamma   90.00
#
_symmetry.space_group_name_H-M   'P 1'
#
loop_
_entity.id
_entity.type
_entity.pdbx_description
1 polymer ?
#
loop_
_entity_poly.entity_id
_entity_poly.type
_entity_poly.pdbx_seq_one_letter_code
_entity_poly.pdbx_strand_id
1 'polypeptide(L)'
;MSNPAPILSIEKHFRYALTPKESRFNEYFKVWQTREPQWKNRLGDGWVISKTLGAGAGGGASLWEWRGDPKAKNAPKLKQVVVKLVYDGYEEYPDSYTGLRGEAAFLDLLRKIPTKHIVHMYGPPKMDDKGHIMYFLEMCPGSALSSVLDMHLEQELKFPVSETDMWSVFYCLAQAVTVLDRGTEDLSKKRWDRDEIGHYDMITSNVLIGYCDKVHKRCPVIKIGDFGDAMEVRRIELQTDDIAKIDRQERGARACRPPVRAFNTEILKEQRLIDVEHPRHGTCSNVYMVGLIMLGLLDSQVDVFMPSRGYIVNYNKRLRSGVTNAFHLEDENDIKNAYSQMLRALIMECCMKEPLLRPKAVELQERTGMMFQLVQDELIADTLGNHTCLGLGSENVLLEDLEPPKEWLI
;
A
#
# COMPACT_ATOMS: atom_id res chain seq x y z
N MET A 1 17.05 -23.77 8.80
CA MET A 1 17.58 -22.55 8.17
C MET A 1 16.41 -21.92 7.44
N SER A 2 15.85 -20.82 7.94
CA SER A 2 14.71 -20.17 7.31
C SER A 2 15.16 -19.51 6.00
N ASN A 3 14.45 -19.77 4.90
CA ASN A 3 14.66 -19.05 3.66
C ASN A 3 14.37 -17.55 3.91
N PRO A 4 15.19 -16.63 3.37
CA PRO A 4 14.98 -15.21 3.57
C PRO A 4 13.65 -14.77 2.94
N ALA A 5 12.79 -14.12 3.73
CA ALA A 5 11.57 -13.50 3.21
C ALA A 5 11.92 -12.46 2.10
N PRO A 6 11.24 -12.48 0.94
CA PRO A 6 11.55 -11.57 -0.15
C PRO A 6 10.95 -10.19 0.13
N ILE A 7 11.80 -9.27 0.58
CA ILE A 7 11.95 -7.85 0.20
C ILE A 7 10.70 -6.95 -0.02
N LEU A 8 10.70 -5.80 0.66
CA LEU A 8 10.13 -4.52 0.20
C LEU A 8 10.76 -4.19 -1.16
N SER A 9 10.12 -4.56 -2.27
CA SER A 9 10.64 -4.38 -3.64
C SER A 9 10.70 -2.90 -4.03
N ILE A 10 11.59 -2.13 -3.40
CA ILE A 10 12.06 -0.85 -3.92
C ILE A 10 12.98 -1.10 -5.14
N GLU A 11 13.67 -2.25 -5.20
CA GLU A 11 14.75 -2.49 -6.16
C GLU A 11 14.30 -2.88 -7.58
N LYS A 12 13.15 -3.56 -7.78
CA LYS A 12 12.76 -4.01 -9.14
C LYS A 12 12.10 -2.91 -9.98
N HIS A 13 11.40 -1.96 -9.36
CA HIS A 13 10.53 -1.01 -10.08
C HIS A 13 11.23 0.26 -10.55
N PHE A 14 12.44 0.55 -10.04
CA PHE A 14 13.20 1.75 -10.43
C PHE A 14 14.66 1.39 -10.73
N ARG A 15 14.91 0.66 -11.83
CA ARG A 15 16.27 0.50 -12.39
C ARG A 15 16.75 1.80 -13.08
N TYR A 16 16.75 2.90 -12.34
CA TYR A 16 17.50 4.09 -12.74
C TYR A 16 18.82 4.08 -11.98
N ALA A 17 19.89 4.54 -12.63
CA ALA A 17 21.16 4.73 -11.95
C ALA A 17 20.93 5.72 -10.79
N LEU A 18 21.30 5.33 -9.57
CA LEU A 18 21.21 6.21 -8.41
C LEU A 18 21.96 7.50 -8.70
N THR A 19 21.37 8.63 -8.32
CA THR A 19 22.08 9.91 -8.40
C THR A 19 23.28 9.89 -7.45
N PRO A 20 24.31 10.73 -7.68
CA PRO A 20 25.44 10.84 -6.75
C PRO A 20 25.02 11.27 -5.33
N LYS A 21 23.86 11.93 -5.17
CA LYS A 21 23.30 12.28 -3.88
C LYS A 21 22.73 11.04 -3.18
N GLU A 22 21.92 10.25 -3.89
CA GLU A 22 21.32 9.01 -3.40
C GLU A 22 22.39 7.96 -3.06
N SER A 23 23.40 7.81 -3.91
CA SER A 23 24.54 6.92 -3.65
C SER A 23 25.26 7.30 -2.34
N ARG A 24 25.50 8.60 -2.11
CA ARG A 24 26.10 9.08 -0.86
C ARG A 24 25.21 8.83 0.35
N PHE A 25 23.90 9.01 0.21
CA PHE A 25 22.97 8.70 1.28
C PHE A 25 22.97 7.20 1.61
N ASN A 26 22.97 6.33 0.60
CA ASN A 26 23.02 4.89 0.83
C ASN A 26 24.29 4.46 1.56
N GLU A 27 25.44 5.04 1.24
CA GLU A 27 26.69 4.80 2.00
C GLU A 27 26.60 5.35 3.43
N TYR A 28 26.04 6.54 3.61
CA TYR A 28 25.78 7.10 4.94
C TYR A 28 24.87 6.18 5.76
N PHE A 29 23.78 5.68 5.17
CA PHE A 29 22.79 4.83 5.83
C PHE A 29 23.41 3.51 6.34
N LYS A 30 24.26 2.86 5.53
CA LYS A 30 25.00 1.65 5.94
C LYS A 30 25.84 1.90 7.20
N VAL A 31 26.57 3.02 7.24
CA VAL A 31 27.39 3.38 8.40
C VAL A 31 26.51 3.77 9.58
N TRP A 32 25.47 4.57 9.35
CA TRP A 32 24.55 5.07 10.36
C TRP A 32 23.90 3.95 11.17
N GLN A 33 23.44 2.87 10.52
CA GLN A 33 22.87 1.69 11.19
C GLN A 33 23.83 1.07 12.22
N THR A 34 25.11 0.93 11.86
CA THR A 34 26.12 0.34 12.76
C THR A 34 26.46 1.23 13.96
N ARG A 35 26.04 2.49 13.92
CA ARG A 35 26.27 3.50 14.97
C ARG A 35 25.06 3.70 15.89
N GLU A 36 24.10 2.76 15.94
CA GLU A 36 22.96 2.81 16.88
C GLU A 36 23.37 3.18 18.31
N PRO A 37 24.47 2.66 18.88
CA PRO A 37 24.90 3.03 20.22
C PRO A 37 25.15 4.52 20.44
N GLN A 38 25.34 5.27 19.35
CA GLN A 38 25.66 6.70 19.32
C GLN A 38 24.46 7.56 18.90
N TRP A 39 23.33 6.96 18.53
CA TRP A 39 22.15 7.73 18.13
C TRP A 39 21.64 8.56 19.32
N LYS A 40 21.13 9.75 19.05
CA LYS A 40 20.43 10.54 20.07
C LYS A 40 19.14 9.84 20.53
N ASN A 41 18.44 9.22 19.59
CA ASN A 41 17.17 8.52 19.79
C ASN A 41 17.40 7.01 19.60
N ARG A 42 18.10 6.37 20.54
CA ARG A 42 18.47 4.96 20.46
C ARG A 42 17.26 4.03 20.54
N LEU A 43 17.39 2.83 19.96
CA LEU A 43 16.48 1.72 20.23
C LEU A 43 16.69 1.17 21.66
N GLY A 44 17.93 1.25 22.14
CA GLY A 44 18.32 0.80 23.48
C GLY A 44 19.07 -0.53 23.46
N ASP A 45 19.59 -0.92 24.62
CA ASP A 45 20.46 -2.10 24.73
C ASP A 45 19.70 -3.41 24.45
N GLY A 46 20.37 -4.32 23.74
CA GLY A 46 19.82 -5.61 23.33
C GLY A 46 19.16 -5.61 21.96
N TRP A 47 18.91 -4.45 21.34
CA TRP A 47 18.51 -4.38 19.93
C TRP A 47 19.72 -4.55 19.02
N VAL A 48 19.58 -5.42 18.02
CA VAL A 48 20.63 -5.70 17.03
C VAL A 48 20.04 -5.62 15.65
N ILE A 49 20.75 -4.99 14.72
CA ILE A 49 20.35 -5.01 13.33
C ILE A 49 20.39 -6.45 12.81
N SER A 50 19.26 -6.91 12.30
CA SER A 50 19.11 -8.25 11.71
C SER A 50 19.35 -8.20 10.21
N LYS A 51 18.76 -7.21 9.52
CA LYS A 51 18.78 -7.12 8.06
C LYS A 51 18.58 -5.69 7.58
N THR A 52 19.25 -5.29 6.49
CA THR A 52 18.83 -4.12 5.69
C THR A 52 17.72 -4.56 4.75
N LEU A 53 16.55 -3.92 4.84
CA LEU A 53 15.36 -4.27 4.06
C LEU A 53 15.38 -3.63 2.66
N GLY A 54 16.00 -2.45 2.54
CA GLY A 54 16.18 -1.74 1.28
C GLY A 54 16.74 -0.34 1.52
N ALA A 55 17.42 0.21 0.52
CA ALA A 55 17.87 1.59 0.51
C ALA A 55 17.63 2.17 -0.90
N GLY A 56 16.74 3.14 -0.98
CA GLY A 56 16.32 3.78 -2.22
C GLY A 56 16.68 5.25 -2.26
N ALA A 57 16.15 5.92 -3.26
CA ALA A 57 16.49 7.31 -3.52
C ALA A 57 16.06 8.29 -2.39
N GLY A 58 14.99 7.97 -1.64
CA GLY A 58 14.49 8.82 -0.56
C GLY A 58 14.92 8.43 0.85
N GLY A 59 15.43 7.22 1.04
CA GLY A 59 15.64 6.70 2.39
C GLY A 59 16.03 5.23 2.40
N GLY A 60 16.26 4.70 3.60
CA GLY A 60 16.54 3.30 3.80
C GLY A 60 15.81 2.73 5.01
N ALA A 61 15.52 1.43 4.96
CA ALA A 61 14.86 0.69 6.02
C ALA A 61 15.70 -0.49 6.48
N SER A 62 15.70 -0.75 7.79
CA SER A 62 16.39 -1.87 8.42
C SER A 62 15.50 -2.57 9.43
N LEU A 63 15.59 -3.90 9.49
CA LEU A 63 14.96 -4.72 10.50
C LEU A 63 15.89 -4.88 11.69
N TRP A 64 15.35 -4.64 12.88
CA TRP A 64 16.03 -4.77 14.16
C TRP A 64 15.31 -5.82 15.01
N GLU A 65 16.12 -6.65 15.68
CA GLU A 65 15.65 -7.71 16.56
C GLU A 65 16.20 -7.51 17.96
N TRP A 66 15.34 -7.68 18.95
CA TRP A 66 15.77 -7.70 20.33
C TRP A 66 16.34 -9.08 20.69
N ARG A 67 17.59 -9.10 21.13
CA ARG A 67 18.38 -10.31 21.48
C ARG A 67 18.93 -10.27 22.92
N GLY A 68 18.36 -9.41 23.77
CA GLY A 68 18.67 -9.39 25.21
C GLY A 68 18.15 -10.62 25.95
N ASP A 69 18.43 -10.73 27.25
CA ASP A 69 17.91 -11.80 28.11
C ASP A 69 16.37 -11.71 28.22
N PRO A 70 15.59 -12.68 27.70
CA PRO A 70 14.12 -12.68 27.77
C PRO A 70 13.55 -12.55 29.17
N LYS A 71 14.32 -12.91 30.20
CA LYS A 71 13.93 -12.83 31.62
C LYS A 71 14.29 -11.50 32.27
N ALA A 72 15.01 -10.62 31.56
CA ALA A 72 15.32 -9.30 32.07
C ALA A 72 14.03 -8.54 32.39
N LYS A 73 13.98 -7.92 33.57
CA LYS A 73 12.81 -7.16 34.05
C LYS A 73 12.32 -6.09 33.06
N ASN A 74 13.23 -5.57 32.24
CA ASN A 74 12.97 -4.52 31.25
C ASN A 74 12.99 -5.04 29.81
N ALA A 75 12.84 -6.36 29.59
CA ALA A 75 12.74 -6.90 28.25
C ALA A 75 11.49 -6.31 27.54
N PRO A 76 11.64 -5.71 26.34
CA PRO A 76 10.50 -5.16 25.61
C PRO A 76 9.56 -6.29 25.19
N LYS A 77 8.26 -6.02 25.16
CA LYS A 77 7.28 -6.97 24.60
C LYS A 77 7.55 -7.13 23.11
N LEU A 78 7.63 -6.01 22.39
CA LEU A 78 8.02 -5.97 20.98
C LEU A 78 9.43 -6.53 20.78
N LYS A 79 9.57 -7.52 19.89
CA LYS A 79 10.86 -8.19 19.59
C LYS A 79 11.45 -7.83 18.24
N GLN A 80 10.66 -7.22 17.37
CA GLN A 80 11.05 -6.83 16.02
C GLN A 80 10.53 -5.44 15.74
N VAL A 81 11.35 -4.61 15.10
CA VAL A 81 10.97 -3.27 14.67
C VAL A 81 11.67 -2.96 13.36
N VAL A 82 11.00 -2.23 12.48
CA VAL A 82 11.62 -1.66 11.29
C VAL A 82 12.00 -0.23 11.59
N VAL A 83 13.27 0.13 11.38
CA VAL A 83 13.76 1.49 11.50
C VAL A 83 13.99 2.05 10.10
N LYS A 84 13.29 3.13 9.78
CA LYS A 84 13.44 3.85 8.51
C LYS A 84 14.12 5.19 8.76
N LEU A 85 15.09 5.52 7.91
CA LEU A 85 15.77 6.80 7.87
C LEU A 85 15.54 7.43 6.50
N VAL A 86 15.04 8.66 6.48
CA VAL A 86 14.66 9.40 5.29
C VAL A 86 15.44 10.70 5.24
N TYR A 87 15.95 11.02 4.05
CA TYR A 87 16.62 12.28 3.80
C TYR A 87 15.58 13.40 3.75
N ASP A 88 15.70 14.40 4.63
CA ASP A 88 14.79 15.55 4.65
C ASP A 88 14.92 16.40 3.36
N GLY A 89 13.81 16.72 2.72
CA GLY A 89 13.78 17.45 1.45
C GLY A 89 14.06 16.59 0.21
N TYR A 90 13.77 15.28 0.27
CA TYR A 90 13.69 14.45 -0.93
C TYR A 90 12.37 14.63 -1.67
N GLU A 91 11.30 15.02 -0.98
CA GLU A 91 9.99 15.18 -1.61
C GLU A 91 9.94 16.41 -2.53
N GLU A 92 9.36 16.24 -3.70
CA GLU A 92 9.03 17.34 -4.61
C GLU A 92 7.52 17.56 -4.56
N TYR A 93 7.12 18.67 -3.94
CA TYR A 93 5.73 19.12 -3.95
C TYR A 93 5.61 20.38 -4.81
N PRO A 94 4.46 20.62 -5.47
CA PRO A 94 4.21 21.89 -6.14
C PRO A 94 4.41 23.07 -5.16
N ASP A 95 4.94 24.20 -5.63
CA ASP A 95 5.18 25.38 -4.78
C ASP A 95 3.89 25.88 -4.09
N SER A 96 2.73 25.64 -4.72
CA SER A 96 1.41 25.99 -4.19
C SER A 96 0.89 25.03 -3.11
N TYR A 97 1.57 23.91 -2.85
CA TYR A 97 1.09 22.89 -1.92
C TYR A 97 1.40 23.26 -0.46
N THR A 98 0.36 23.48 0.34
CA THR A 98 0.47 23.89 1.76
C THR A 98 0.09 22.78 2.75
N GLY A 99 -0.17 21.56 2.27
CA GLY A 99 -0.60 20.43 3.10
C GLY A 99 0.55 19.74 3.85
N LEU A 100 0.25 18.58 4.44
CA LEU A 100 1.27 17.73 5.07
C LEU A 100 2.35 17.31 4.05
N ARG A 101 3.62 17.42 4.46
CA ARG A 101 4.78 17.08 3.63
C ARG A 101 5.59 15.97 4.29
N GLY A 102 5.98 15.01 3.47
CA GLY A 102 6.86 13.91 3.81
C GLY A 102 6.19 12.75 4.54
N GLU A 103 6.75 11.57 4.31
CA GLU A 103 6.22 10.29 4.79
C GLU A 103 5.97 10.29 6.30
N ALA A 104 6.95 10.79 7.05
CA ALA A 104 6.91 10.84 8.50
C ALA A 104 5.72 11.66 9.04
N ALA A 105 5.33 12.74 8.35
CA ALA A 105 4.20 13.57 8.77
C ALA A 105 2.86 12.86 8.53
N PHE A 106 2.72 12.15 7.40
CA PHE A 106 1.55 11.31 7.14
C PHE A 106 1.45 10.16 8.13
N LEU A 107 2.55 9.46 8.40
CA LEU A 107 2.56 8.38 9.39
C LEU A 107 2.31 8.91 10.82
N ASP A 108 2.78 10.12 11.18
CA ASP A 108 2.49 10.74 12.48
C ASP A 108 1.00 11.11 12.64
N LEU A 109 0.34 11.45 11.54
CA LEU A 109 -1.10 11.60 11.51
C LEU A 109 -1.79 10.24 11.68
N LEU A 110 -1.41 9.26 10.85
CA LEU A 110 -2.11 7.97 10.74
C LEU A 110 -1.92 7.08 11.97
N ARG A 111 -0.79 7.16 12.68
CA ARG A 111 -0.58 6.38 13.92
C ARG A 111 -1.58 6.71 15.04
N LYS A 112 -2.25 7.86 14.95
CA LYS A 112 -3.27 8.31 15.93
C LYS A 112 -4.65 7.72 15.62
N ILE A 113 -4.79 7.06 14.47
CA ILE A 113 -6.03 6.45 14.02
C ILE A 113 -6.00 4.96 14.42
N PRO A 114 -7.08 4.43 15.02
CA PRO A 114 -7.18 2.99 15.30
C PRO A 114 -7.48 2.25 13.99
N THR A 115 -6.42 1.91 13.25
CA THR A 115 -6.48 1.13 12.00
C THR A 115 -5.45 0.01 12.06
N LYS A 116 -5.80 -1.14 11.46
CA LYS A 116 -4.88 -2.27 11.29
C LYS A 116 -4.33 -2.38 9.88
N HIS A 117 -4.91 -1.66 8.93
CA HIS A 117 -4.68 -1.80 7.48
C HIS A 117 -3.70 -0.75 6.93
N ILE A 118 -3.05 0.00 7.81
CA ILE A 118 -1.95 0.90 7.51
C ILE A 118 -0.78 0.50 8.40
N VAL A 119 0.44 0.51 7.84
CA VAL A 119 1.65 0.23 8.61
C VAL A 119 1.76 1.22 9.78
N HIS A 120 1.79 0.67 10.99
CA HIS A 120 1.82 1.44 12.22
C HIS A 120 3.21 2.02 12.49
N MET A 121 3.26 3.32 12.79
CA MET A 121 4.45 4.01 13.27
C MET A 121 4.43 4.13 14.80
N TYR A 122 5.48 3.60 15.44
CA TYR A 122 5.67 3.70 16.88
C TYR A 122 6.22 5.08 17.26
N GLY A 123 5.39 5.86 17.96
CA GLY A 123 5.76 7.17 18.46
C GLY A 123 5.93 8.25 17.37
N PRO A 124 6.32 9.48 17.75
CA PRO A 124 6.55 10.56 16.81
C PRO A 124 7.89 10.42 16.06
N PRO A 125 8.01 11.00 14.86
CA PRO A 125 9.27 10.99 14.12
C PRO A 125 10.39 11.72 14.86
N LYS A 126 11.62 11.27 14.63
CA LYS A 126 12.85 11.72 15.29
C LYS A 126 13.82 12.28 14.26
N MET A 127 14.81 13.02 14.72
CA MET A 127 15.94 13.45 13.88
C MET A 127 17.23 12.76 14.30
N ASP A 128 18.06 12.41 13.33
CA ASP A 128 19.44 11.98 13.56
C ASP A 128 20.39 13.18 13.78
N ASP A 129 21.70 12.92 13.92
CA ASP A 129 22.73 13.94 14.12
C ASP A 129 23.03 14.79 12.86
N LYS A 130 22.48 14.39 11.70
CA LYS A 130 22.61 15.08 10.41
C LYS A 130 21.32 15.79 9.98
N GLY A 131 20.26 15.72 10.78
CA GLY A 131 18.97 16.32 10.48
C GLY A 131 18.09 15.46 9.57
N HIS A 132 18.46 14.20 9.31
CA HIS A 132 17.57 13.26 8.62
C HIS A 132 16.46 12.78 9.55
N ILE A 133 15.32 12.42 8.97
CA ILE A 133 14.15 11.99 9.73
C ILE A 133 14.22 10.48 9.93
N MET A 134 14.12 10.03 11.18
CA MET A 134 14.10 8.63 11.59
C MET A 134 12.76 8.29 12.26
N TYR A 135 12.21 7.13 11.97
CA TYR A 135 11.02 6.63 12.64
C TYR A 135 10.99 5.11 12.70
N PHE A 136 10.17 4.61 13.62
CA PHE A 136 10.04 3.20 13.94
C PHE A 136 8.69 2.67 13.44
N LEU A 137 8.70 1.57 12.70
CA LEU A 137 7.53 0.96 12.09
C LEU A 137 7.34 -0.46 12.62
N GLU A 138 6.10 -0.91 12.62
CA GLU A 138 5.79 -2.33 12.83
C GLU A 138 6.45 -3.20 11.76
N MET A 139 6.81 -4.43 12.17
CA MET A 139 7.33 -5.44 11.26
C MET A 139 6.15 -6.23 10.66
N CYS A 140 6.15 -6.37 9.33
CA CYS A 140 5.18 -7.19 8.60
C CYS A 140 5.85 -8.50 8.16
N PRO A 141 5.50 -9.67 8.76
CA PRO A 141 6.23 -10.92 8.59
C PRO A 141 6.08 -11.55 7.21
N GLY A 142 4.95 -11.35 6.54
CA GLY A 142 4.70 -11.88 5.21
C GLY A 142 5.37 -11.08 4.09
N SER A 143 6.17 -10.06 4.44
CA SER A 143 6.83 -9.16 3.50
C SER A 143 5.84 -8.39 2.61
N ALA A 144 6.29 -7.90 1.46
CA ALA A 144 5.46 -7.23 0.47
C ALA A 144 4.63 -8.23 -0.35
N LEU A 145 3.43 -7.80 -0.75
CA LEU A 145 2.52 -8.57 -1.58
C LEU A 145 3.10 -8.87 -2.97
N SER A 146 4.00 -8.02 -3.48
CA SER A 146 4.77 -8.31 -4.71
C SER A 146 5.54 -9.62 -4.64
N SER A 147 5.95 -10.03 -3.45
CA SER A 147 6.73 -11.25 -3.24
C SER A 147 5.88 -12.50 -3.36
N VAL A 148 4.58 -12.38 -3.06
CA VAL A 148 3.59 -13.41 -3.38
C VAL A 148 3.50 -13.55 -4.89
N LEU A 149 3.36 -12.44 -5.63
CA LEU A 149 3.30 -12.49 -7.11
C LEU A 149 4.58 -13.07 -7.74
N ASP A 150 5.76 -12.64 -7.28
CA ASP A 150 7.05 -13.16 -7.74
C ASP A 150 7.13 -14.69 -7.57
N MET A 151 6.70 -15.21 -6.41
CA MET A 151 6.68 -16.66 -6.15
C MET A 151 5.76 -17.41 -7.11
N HIS A 152 4.60 -16.84 -7.44
CA HIS A 152 3.66 -17.47 -8.37
C HIS A 152 4.13 -17.41 -9.82
N LEU A 153 4.78 -16.33 -10.22
CA LEU A 153 5.44 -16.21 -11.51
C LEU A 153 6.53 -17.28 -11.68
N GLU A 154 7.34 -17.51 -10.64
CA GLU A 154 8.35 -18.58 -10.61
C GLU A 154 7.73 -19.99 -10.70
N GLN A 155 6.49 -20.16 -10.26
CA GLN A 155 5.73 -21.42 -10.32
C GLN A 155 4.84 -21.54 -11.55
N GLU A 156 4.86 -20.55 -12.46
CA GLU A 156 4.03 -20.51 -13.67
C GLU A 156 2.51 -20.61 -13.40
N LEU A 157 2.05 -20.15 -12.22
CA LEU A 157 0.65 -20.17 -11.85
C LEU A 157 -0.08 -18.96 -12.43
N LYS A 158 -0.97 -19.18 -13.42
CA LYS A 158 -1.78 -18.09 -14.03
C LYS A 158 -2.72 -17.42 -13.02
N PHE A 159 -3.39 -18.23 -12.19
CA PHE A 159 -4.37 -17.77 -11.19
C PHE A 159 -3.82 -18.03 -9.78
N PRO A 160 -3.01 -17.09 -9.23
CA PRO A 160 -2.20 -17.35 -8.04
C PRO A 160 -2.98 -17.30 -6.73
N VAL A 161 -4.09 -16.57 -6.69
CA VAL A 161 -4.83 -16.30 -5.45
C VAL A 161 -6.26 -16.81 -5.59
N SER A 162 -6.72 -17.57 -4.60
CA SER A 162 -8.11 -18.03 -4.51
C SER A 162 -9.06 -16.83 -4.41
N GLU A 163 -10.28 -16.94 -4.93
CA GLU A 163 -11.28 -15.86 -4.82
C GLU A 163 -11.54 -15.50 -3.34
N THR A 164 -11.52 -16.51 -2.47
CA THR A 164 -11.67 -16.34 -1.03
C THR A 164 -10.59 -15.44 -0.41
N ASP A 165 -9.33 -15.69 -0.75
CA ASP A 165 -8.21 -14.88 -0.27
C ASP A 165 -8.21 -13.50 -0.92
N MET A 166 -8.64 -13.40 -2.20
CA MET A 166 -8.82 -12.14 -2.91
C MET A 166 -9.80 -11.22 -2.19
N TRP A 167 -10.97 -11.72 -1.76
CA TRP A 167 -11.92 -10.90 -1.00
C TRP A 167 -11.35 -10.40 0.34
N SER A 168 -10.49 -11.19 0.99
CA SER A 168 -9.80 -10.79 2.22
C SER A 168 -8.81 -9.65 1.97
N VAL A 169 -7.98 -9.77 0.93
CA VAL A 169 -7.06 -8.70 0.52
C VAL A 169 -7.82 -7.44 0.10
N PHE A 170 -8.88 -7.60 -0.69
CA PHE A 170 -9.68 -6.48 -1.19
C PHE A 170 -10.35 -5.71 -0.05
N TYR A 171 -10.89 -6.42 0.95
CA TYR A 171 -11.51 -5.80 2.11
C TYR A 171 -10.49 -5.03 2.96
N CYS A 172 -9.33 -5.61 3.25
CA CYS A 172 -8.25 -4.90 3.97
C CYS A 172 -7.85 -3.60 3.25
N LEU A 173 -7.64 -3.66 1.93
CA LEU A 173 -7.30 -2.49 1.12
C LEU A 173 -8.43 -1.46 1.10
N ALA A 174 -9.70 -1.89 1.04
CA ALA A 174 -10.85 -1.00 1.11
C ALA A 174 -10.96 -0.30 2.47
N GLN A 175 -10.65 -0.98 3.57
CA GLN A 175 -10.57 -0.37 4.90
C GLN A 175 -9.46 0.67 4.97
N ALA A 176 -8.27 0.36 4.45
CA ALA A 176 -7.16 1.32 4.38
C ALA A 176 -7.54 2.57 3.55
N VAL A 177 -8.14 2.39 2.36
CA VAL A 177 -8.61 3.51 1.53
C VAL A 177 -9.65 4.35 2.26
N THR A 178 -10.54 3.72 3.05
CA THR A 178 -11.54 4.43 3.85
C THR A 178 -10.90 5.24 4.98
N VAL A 179 -9.82 4.75 5.59
CA VAL A 179 -9.02 5.54 6.54
C VAL A 179 -8.39 6.75 5.85
N LEU A 180 -7.84 6.60 4.65
CA LEU A 180 -7.26 7.73 3.90
C LEU A 180 -8.29 8.77 3.46
N ASP A 181 -9.54 8.36 3.24
CA ASP A 181 -10.65 9.28 2.92
C ASP A 181 -11.20 9.97 4.19
N ARG A 182 -11.40 9.20 5.27
CA ARG A 182 -12.25 9.59 6.40
C ARG A 182 -11.58 9.67 7.75
N GLY A 183 -10.36 9.16 7.89
CA GLY A 183 -9.65 9.06 9.16
C GLY A 183 -10.18 7.97 10.10
N THR A 184 -10.97 7.00 9.60
CA THR A 184 -11.54 5.90 10.38
C THR A 184 -12.03 4.78 9.47
N GLU A 185 -11.89 3.52 9.91
CA GLU A 185 -12.49 2.35 9.25
C GLU A 185 -13.97 2.17 9.65
N ASP A 186 -14.37 2.73 10.79
CA ASP A 186 -15.73 2.63 11.31
C ASP A 186 -16.66 3.59 10.54
N LEU A 187 -17.51 3.02 9.69
CA LEU A 187 -18.45 3.75 8.84
C LEU A 187 -19.53 4.49 9.65
N SER A 188 -19.78 4.09 10.90
CA SER A 188 -20.70 4.78 11.81
C SER A 188 -20.12 6.07 12.38
N LYS A 189 -18.78 6.19 12.41
CA LYS A 189 -18.11 7.40 12.89
C LYS A 189 -18.13 8.49 11.84
N LYS A 190 -18.20 9.73 12.33
CA LYS A 190 -18.10 10.92 11.50
C LYS A 190 -16.72 10.95 10.82
N ARG A 191 -16.71 11.25 9.53
CA ARG A 191 -15.51 11.60 8.77
C ARG A 191 -14.74 12.71 9.48
N TRP A 192 -13.41 12.61 9.50
CA TRP A 192 -12.53 13.66 10.01
C TRP A 192 -12.72 14.98 9.26
N ASP A 193 -12.47 16.10 9.94
CA ASP A 193 -12.56 17.40 9.28
C ASP A 193 -11.25 17.77 8.57
N ARG A 194 -10.86 16.91 7.63
CA ARG A 194 -9.65 17.07 6.82
C ARG A 194 -9.92 16.76 5.35
N ASP A 195 -8.96 17.12 4.54
CA ASP A 195 -8.85 16.71 3.15
C ASP A 195 -8.49 15.21 3.06
N GLU A 196 -8.60 14.65 1.86
CA GLU A 196 -8.31 13.24 1.59
C GLU A 196 -6.81 13.00 1.48
N ILE A 197 -6.34 11.80 1.79
CA ILE A 197 -4.94 11.42 1.53
C ILE A 197 -4.87 10.61 0.24
N GLY A 198 -4.28 11.20 -0.81
CA GLY A 198 -3.88 10.46 -2.01
C GLY A 198 -2.51 9.81 -1.78
N HIS A 199 -2.41 8.48 -1.92
CA HIS A 199 -1.16 7.76 -1.67
C HIS A 199 -0.16 7.90 -2.83
N TYR A 200 -0.66 7.90 -4.07
CA TYR A 200 0.07 7.99 -5.35
C TYR A 200 1.15 6.94 -5.66
N ASP A 201 1.54 6.13 -4.68
CA ASP A 201 2.48 5.01 -4.84
C ASP A 201 1.92 3.69 -4.28
N MET A 202 0.62 3.45 -4.46
CA MET A 202 -0.04 2.25 -3.96
C MET A 202 0.15 1.10 -4.96
N ILE A 203 1.19 0.32 -4.75
CA ILE A 203 1.58 -0.83 -5.59
C ILE A 203 1.86 -2.05 -4.71
N THR A 204 1.94 -3.24 -5.32
CA THR A 204 2.11 -4.50 -4.58
C THR A 204 3.39 -4.56 -3.75
N SER A 205 4.43 -3.80 -4.09
CA SER A 205 5.66 -3.71 -3.28
C SER A 205 5.50 -2.86 -2.02
N ASN A 206 4.50 -1.97 -1.98
CA ASN A 206 4.19 -1.08 -0.85
C ASN A 206 2.95 -1.55 -0.07
N VAL A 207 2.39 -2.71 -0.44
CA VAL A 207 1.36 -3.41 0.31
C VAL A 207 2.02 -4.55 1.06
N LEU A 208 1.96 -4.53 2.39
CA LEU A 208 2.63 -5.46 3.28
C LEU A 208 1.66 -6.47 3.89
N ILE A 209 2.17 -7.66 4.16
CA ILE A 209 1.43 -8.77 4.76
C ILE A 209 1.81 -8.85 6.24
N GLY A 210 0.86 -8.47 7.09
CA GLY A 210 0.98 -8.45 8.55
C GLY A 210 0.82 -9.83 9.19
N TYR A 211 0.49 -9.82 10.49
CA TYR A 211 0.09 -11.03 11.22
C TYR A 211 -1.40 -11.34 10.99
N CYS A 212 -1.79 -12.59 11.22
CA CYS A 212 -3.20 -12.95 11.34
C CYS A 212 -3.77 -12.41 12.66
N ASP A 213 -5.06 -12.07 12.66
CA ASP A 213 -5.76 -11.64 13.87
C ASP A 213 -7.10 -12.36 14.06
N LYS A 214 -7.88 -11.96 15.06
CA LYS A 214 -9.16 -12.60 15.38
C LYS A 214 -10.20 -12.45 14.27
N VAL A 215 -10.08 -11.43 13.42
CA VAL A 215 -10.95 -11.14 12.28
C VAL A 215 -10.40 -11.80 11.01
N HIS A 216 -9.08 -11.75 10.84
CA HIS A 216 -8.31 -12.20 9.70
C HIS A 216 -7.67 -13.57 9.98
N LYS A 217 -8.52 -14.60 10.11
CA LYS A 217 -8.07 -15.95 10.51
C LYS A 217 -7.40 -16.72 9.36
N ARG A 218 -7.93 -16.57 8.14
CA ARG A 218 -7.48 -17.30 6.94
C ARG A 218 -6.34 -16.60 6.21
N CYS A 219 -6.48 -15.29 6.01
CA CYS A 219 -5.50 -14.45 5.33
C CYS A 219 -4.99 -13.41 6.33
N PRO A 220 -3.67 -13.16 6.44
CA PRO A 220 -3.13 -12.14 7.32
C PRO A 220 -3.65 -10.74 7.00
N VAL A 221 -3.54 -9.82 7.97
CA VAL A 221 -3.93 -8.43 7.76
C VAL A 221 -3.06 -7.80 6.68
N ILE A 222 -3.68 -7.29 5.61
CA ILE A 222 -2.98 -6.56 4.56
C ILE A 222 -2.89 -5.08 4.95
N LYS A 223 -1.69 -4.50 4.81
CA LYS A 223 -1.37 -3.15 5.26
C LYS A 223 -0.78 -2.31 4.15
N ILE A 224 -1.21 -1.06 4.04
CA ILE A 224 -0.59 -0.09 3.14
C ILE A 224 0.58 0.59 3.85
N GLY A 225 1.75 0.61 3.20
CA GLY A 225 2.95 1.30 3.67
C GLY A 225 3.52 2.25 2.62
N ASP A 226 4.63 2.88 2.97
CA ASP A 226 5.39 3.82 2.12
C ASP A 226 4.61 5.05 1.62
N PHE A 227 4.41 6.01 2.53
CA PHE A 227 3.72 7.27 2.25
C PHE A 227 4.65 8.36 1.68
N GLY A 228 5.79 8.00 1.10
CA GLY A 228 6.80 8.94 0.58
C GLY A 228 6.26 9.92 -0.46
N ASP A 229 5.35 9.46 -1.32
CA ASP A 229 4.73 10.28 -2.36
C ASP A 229 3.26 10.65 -2.05
N ALA A 230 2.83 10.46 -0.81
CA ALA A 230 1.48 10.84 -0.39
C ALA A 230 1.28 12.36 -0.39
N MET A 231 0.04 12.78 -0.65
CA MET A 231 -0.39 14.18 -0.57
C MET A 231 -1.77 14.29 0.06
N GLU A 232 -2.00 15.39 0.78
CA GLU A 232 -3.32 15.83 1.20
C GLU A 232 -3.99 16.51 -0.01
N VAL A 233 -5.15 16.01 -0.41
CA VAL A 233 -5.87 16.42 -1.62
C VAL A 233 -7.26 16.84 -1.20
N ARG A 234 -7.71 17.98 -1.73
CA ARG A 234 -9.07 18.49 -1.46
C ARG A 234 -10.10 17.38 -1.65
N ARG A 235 -11.13 17.37 -0.81
CA ARG A 235 -12.21 16.38 -0.93
C ARG A 235 -12.79 16.37 -2.34
N ILE A 236 -13.20 15.20 -2.83
CA ILE A 236 -13.67 15.05 -4.22
C ILE A 236 -14.83 16.00 -4.57
N GLU A 237 -15.72 16.29 -3.61
CA GLU A 237 -16.83 17.23 -3.75
C GLU A 237 -16.40 18.71 -3.82
N LEU A 238 -15.17 19.03 -3.38
CA LEU A 238 -14.57 20.36 -3.44
C LEU A 238 -13.64 20.54 -4.64
N GLN A 239 -13.37 19.47 -5.39
CA GLN A 239 -12.55 19.52 -6.59
C GLN A 239 -13.39 19.91 -7.81
N THR A 240 -12.96 20.97 -8.49
CA THR A 240 -13.36 21.30 -9.87
C THR A 240 -12.31 20.77 -10.85
N ASP A 241 -12.63 20.78 -12.14
CA ASP A 241 -11.68 20.35 -13.18
C ASP A 241 -10.42 21.21 -13.21
N ASP A 242 -10.50 22.49 -12.81
CA ASP A 242 -9.34 23.37 -12.70
C ASP A 242 -8.52 23.09 -11.44
N ILE A 243 -9.18 22.82 -10.31
CA ILE A 243 -8.50 22.47 -9.05
C ILE A 243 -7.73 21.16 -9.20
N ALA A 244 -8.32 20.17 -9.87
CA ALA A 244 -7.67 18.88 -10.11
C ALA A 244 -6.37 19.02 -10.93
N LYS A 245 -6.19 20.09 -11.72
CA LYS A 245 -4.93 20.36 -12.42
C LYS A 245 -3.81 20.80 -11.48
N ILE A 246 -4.17 21.40 -10.34
CA ILE A 246 -3.24 21.95 -9.35
C ILE A 246 -2.83 20.87 -8.35
N ASP A 247 -3.79 20.05 -7.89
CA ASP A 247 -3.57 19.01 -6.88
C ASP A 247 -2.96 17.73 -7.49
N ARG A 248 -1.81 17.88 -8.17
CA ARG A 248 -1.10 16.81 -8.86
C ARG A 248 0.19 16.42 -8.13
N GLN A 249 0.32 15.12 -7.86
CA GLN A 249 1.60 14.52 -7.46
C GLN A 249 2.43 14.21 -8.71
N GLU A 250 3.70 14.59 -8.77
CA GLU A 250 4.60 14.29 -9.88
C GLU A 250 5.43 13.01 -9.67
N ARG A 251 5.54 12.52 -8.42
CA ARG A 251 6.35 11.35 -8.03
C ARG A 251 5.56 10.09 -7.59
N GLY A 252 6.20 8.92 -7.57
CA GLY A 252 5.56 7.62 -7.27
C GLY A 252 5.34 6.76 -8.50
N ALA A 253 4.53 5.70 -8.39
CA ALA A 253 4.29 4.70 -9.42
C ALA A 253 3.48 5.25 -10.61
N ARG A 254 4.11 6.10 -11.44
CA ARG A 254 3.50 6.76 -12.60
C ARG A 254 2.76 5.80 -13.54
N ALA A 255 3.28 4.58 -13.72
CA ALA A 255 2.67 3.54 -14.55
C ALA A 255 1.35 3.00 -14.00
N CYS A 256 1.17 3.05 -12.67
CA CYS A 256 -0.02 2.55 -11.97
C CYS A 256 -1.04 3.65 -11.67
N ARG A 257 -0.75 4.91 -12.04
CA ARG A 257 -1.67 6.00 -11.80
C ARG A 257 -2.93 5.89 -12.66
N PRO A 258 -4.07 6.41 -12.17
CA PRO A 258 -5.24 6.56 -13.01
C PRO A 258 -4.93 7.41 -14.24
N PRO A 259 -5.67 7.19 -15.35
CA PRO A 259 -5.70 8.14 -16.45
C PRO A 259 -5.93 9.56 -15.94
N VAL A 260 -5.18 10.52 -16.47
CA VAL A 260 -5.34 11.95 -16.20
C VAL A 260 -5.28 12.70 -17.52
N ARG A 261 -6.02 13.80 -17.64
CA ARG A 261 -6.00 14.62 -18.84
C ARG A 261 -4.58 15.19 -19.05
N ALA A 262 -4.02 14.97 -20.23
CA ALA A 262 -2.69 15.45 -20.57
C ALA A 262 -2.77 16.94 -20.93
N PHE A 263 -2.13 17.81 -20.13
CA PHE A 263 -2.13 19.26 -20.35
C PHE A 263 -0.86 19.79 -21.04
N ASN A 264 0.21 18.98 -21.17
CA ASN A 264 1.42 19.39 -21.87
C ASN A 264 2.16 18.20 -22.52
N THR A 265 2.45 18.31 -23.82
CA THR A 265 2.87 17.19 -24.69
C THR A 265 4.34 16.78 -24.55
N GLU A 266 5.20 17.58 -23.93
CA GLU A 266 6.63 17.27 -23.83
C GLU A 266 7.03 16.44 -22.60
N ILE A 267 6.38 16.65 -21.44
CA ILE A 267 6.69 15.91 -20.20
C ILE A 267 5.88 14.61 -20.07
N LEU A 268 4.82 14.45 -20.87
CA LEU A 268 3.86 13.35 -20.77
C LEU A 268 3.98 12.28 -21.85
N LYS A 269 5.08 12.21 -22.62
CA LYS A 269 5.25 11.12 -23.61
C LYS A 269 5.14 9.72 -23.00
N GLU A 270 5.35 9.59 -21.69
CA GLU A 270 5.22 8.34 -20.92
C GLU A 270 3.90 8.20 -20.13
N GLN A 271 3.20 9.31 -19.83
CA GLN A 271 1.90 9.27 -19.14
C GLN A 271 0.78 9.28 -20.18
N ARG A 272 0.15 8.11 -20.33
CA ARG A 272 -0.86 7.76 -21.33
C ARG A 272 -1.83 8.91 -21.62
N LEU A 273 -1.85 9.34 -22.89
CA LEU A 273 -2.76 10.34 -23.47
C LEU A 273 -4.21 9.85 -23.49
N ILE A 274 -4.80 9.63 -22.31
CA ILE A 274 -6.18 9.22 -22.17
C ILE A 274 -6.95 10.42 -21.62
N ASP A 275 -7.71 11.08 -22.49
CA ASP A 275 -8.47 12.29 -22.13
C ASP A 275 -9.56 11.94 -21.11
N VAL A 276 -9.43 12.43 -19.88
CA VAL A 276 -10.42 12.25 -18.80
C VAL A 276 -11.26 13.51 -18.75
N GLU A 277 -12.59 13.33 -18.76
CA GLU A 277 -13.54 14.45 -18.83
C GLU A 277 -13.55 15.21 -17.51
N HIS A 278 -13.63 14.51 -16.37
CA HIS A 278 -13.71 15.11 -15.04
C HIS A 278 -12.53 14.65 -14.17
N PRO A 279 -11.32 15.21 -14.34
CA PRO A 279 -10.16 14.77 -13.59
C PRO A 279 -10.38 14.98 -12.10
N ARG A 280 -10.11 13.95 -11.28
CA ARG A 280 -10.16 14.00 -9.81
C ARG A 280 -9.01 13.21 -9.23
N HIS A 281 -8.57 13.66 -8.05
CA HIS A 281 -7.43 13.13 -7.32
C HIS A 281 -7.83 12.71 -5.90
N GLY A 282 -6.90 12.11 -5.15
CA GLY A 282 -7.17 11.64 -3.77
C GLY A 282 -7.76 10.23 -3.74
N THR A 283 -8.87 10.04 -3.04
CA THR A 283 -9.44 8.71 -2.76
C THR A 283 -9.78 7.93 -4.03
N CYS A 284 -10.34 8.59 -5.04
CA CYS A 284 -10.66 7.95 -6.32
C CYS A 284 -9.41 7.41 -7.05
N SER A 285 -8.23 8.00 -6.81
CA SER A 285 -6.96 7.50 -7.33
C SER A 285 -6.48 6.29 -6.55
N ASN A 286 -6.65 6.29 -5.22
CA ASN A 286 -6.36 5.12 -4.38
C ASN A 286 -7.24 3.93 -4.78
N VAL A 287 -8.55 4.12 -5.00
CA VAL A 287 -9.47 3.07 -5.47
C VAL A 287 -9.00 2.46 -6.79
N TYR A 288 -8.54 3.29 -7.73
CA TYR A 288 -8.01 2.80 -9.00
C TYR A 288 -6.76 1.93 -8.80
N MET A 289 -5.82 2.37 -7.96
CA MET A 289 -4.61 1.61 -7.66
C MET A 289 -4.91 0.29 -6.93
N VAL A 290 -5.90 0.27 -6.02
CA VAL A 290 -6.42 -0.98 -5.45
C VAL A 290 -6.94 -1.90 -6.55
N GLY A 291 -7.70 -1.37 -7.51
CA GLY A 291 -8.15 -2.14 -8.67
C GLY A 291 -7.00 -2.79 -9.45
N LEU A 292 -5.89 -2.08 -9.65
CA LEU A 292 -4.70 -2.62 -10.31
C LEU A 292 -3.99 -3.69 -9.47
N ILE A 293 -3.89 -3.50 -8.15
CA ILE A 293 -3.34 -4.51 -7.24
C ILE A 293 -4.18 -5.78 -7.32
N MET A 294 -5.50 -5.65 -7.21
CA MET A 294 -6.41 -6.80 -7.32
C MET A 294 -6.30 -7.46 -8.69
N LEU A 295 -6.09 -6.70 -9.76
CA LEU A 295 -5.90 -7.28 -11.08
C LEU A 295 -4.61 -8.11 -11.17
N GLY A 296 -3.49 -7.61 -10.64
CA GLY A 296 -2.23 -8.36 -10.63
C GLY A 296 -2.29 -9.63 -9.78
N LEU A 297 -3.13 -9.66 -8.74
CA LEU A 297 -3.39 -10.88 -7.96
C LEU A 297 -4.33 -11.87 -8.66
N LEU A 298 -5.19 -11.37 -9.55
CA LEU A 298 -6.11 -12.21 -10.30
C LEU A 298 -5.38 -12.96 -11.41
N ASP A 299 -4.55 -12.25 -12.17
CA ASP A 299 -3.79 -12.82 -13.29
C ASP A 299 -2.33 -12.37 -13.22
N SER A 300 -1.45 -13.33 -12.90
CA SER A 300 -0.01 -13.09 -12.80
C SER A 300 0.64 -12.73 -14.14
N GLN A 301 -0.01 -13.05 -15.26
CA GLN A 301 0.49 -12.78 -16.61
C GLN A 301 0.07 -11.40 -17.12
N VAL A 302 -0.87 -10.74 -16.46
CA VAL A 302 -1.22 -9.36 -16.79
C VAL A 302 -0.07 -8.48 -16.36
N ASP A 303 0.70 -8.04 -17.35
CA ASP A 303 1.63 -6.95 -17.14
C ASP A 303 0.81 -5.75 -16.62
N VAL A 304 1.15 -5.26 -15.42
CA VAL A 304 0.39 -4.20 -14.73
C VAL A 304 0.38 -2.90 -15.55
N PHE A 305 1.14 -2.86 -16.66
CA PHE A 305 0.91 -1.95 -17.76
C PHE A 305 -0.47 -2.14 -18.42
N MET A 306 -1.49 -1.49 -17.84
CA MET A 306 -2.83 -1.43 -18.45
C MET A 306 -2.76 -1.02 -19.94
N PRO A 307 -3.59 -1.61 -20.81
CA PRO A 307 -3.66 -1.23 -22.20
C PRO A 307 -3.93 0.28 -22.35
N SER A 308 -3.37 0.88 -23.40
CA SER A 308 -3.61 2.30 -23.74
C SER A 308 -5.08 2.61 -24.09
N ARG A 309 -5.91 1.56 -24.20
CA ARG A 309 -7.33 1.63 -24.54
C ARG A 309 -8.12 0.84 -23.50
N GLY A 310 -9.15 1.48 -22.96
CA GLY A 310 -10.20 0.80 -22.21
C GLY A 310 -11.44 0.58 -23.06
N TYR A 311 -12.37 -0.24 -22.58
CA TYR A 311 -13.63 -0.56 -23.26
C TYR A 311 -14.83 -0.40 -22.33
N ILE A 312 -16.02 -0.23 -22.93
CA ILE A 312 -17.30 -0.30 -22.22
C ILE A 312 -17.69 -1.76 -22.11
N VAL A 313 -18.08 -2.17 -20.91
CA VAL A 313 -18.31 -3.57 -20.52
C VAL A 313 -19.76 -3.72 -20.07
N ASN A 314 -20.45 -4.79 -20.47
CA ASN A 314 -21.89 -4.93 -20.24
C ASN A 314 -22.25 -5.74 -18.99
N TYR A 315 -21.49 -5.57 -17.91
CA TYR A 315 -21.72 -6.31 -16.66
C TYR A 315 -22.84 -5.72 -15.80
N ASN A 316 -22.85 -4.40 -15.64
CA ASN A 316 -23.81 -3.70 -14.78
C ASN A 316 -24.02 -2.25 -15.25
N LYS A 317 -24.93 -1.52 -14.58
CA LYS A 317 -25.28 -0.15 -14.95
C LYS A 317 -24.07 0.79 -14.96
N ARG A 318 -23.16 0.66 -13.99
CA ARG A 318 -21.97 1.51 -13.87
C ARG A 318 -20.96 1.21 -14.98
N LEU A 319 -20.67 -0.06 -15.24
CA LEU A 319 -19.75 -0.47 -16.32
C LEU A 319 -20.28 -0.14 -17.73
N ARG A 320 -21.60 -0.06 -17.90
CA ARG A 320 -22.21 0.46 -19.14
C ARG A 320 -22.08 1.98 -19.32
N SER A 321 -21.85 2.72 -18.24
CA SER A 321 -21.81 4.19 -18.25
C SER A 321 -20.43 4.78 -18.53
N GLY A 322 -19.40 3.94 -18.66
CA GLY A 322 -18.06 4.44 -18.93
C GLY A 322 -17.07 3.34 -19.30
N VAL A 323 -15.83 3.77 -19.52
CA VAL A 323 -14.74 2.91 -19.98
C VAL A 323 -13.97 2.37 -18.78
N THR A 324 -13.67 1.07 -18.79
CA THR A 324 -12.75 0.43 -17.83
C THR A 324 -11.47 -0.04 -18.52
N ASN A 325 -10.35 0.04 -17.80
CA ASN A 325 -9.05 -0.46 -18.28
C ASN A 325 -8.84 -1.96 -18.01
N ALA A 326 -9.73 -2.58 -17.21
CA ALA A 326 -9.67 -4.01 -16.89
C ALA A 326 -10.70 -4.85 -17.68
N PHE A 327 -11.03 -4.42 -18.90
CA PHE A 327 -12.10 -5.03 -19.72
C PHE A 327 -11.82 -6.50 -20.11
N HIS A 328 -10.56 -6.92 -20.18
CA HIS A 328 -10.18 -8.30 -20.49
C HIS A 328 -10.73 -9.31 -19.46
N LEU A 329 -11.06 -8.85 -18.24
CA LEU A 329 -11.79 -9.66 -17.26
C LEU A 329 -13.18 -10.10 -17.75
N GLU A 330 -13.76 -9.45 -18.76
CA GLU A 330 -14.97 -9.90 -19.45
C GLU A 330 -14.69 -10.82 -20.65
N ASP A 331 -13.55 -10.66 -21.32
CA ASP A 331 -13.27 -11.33 -22.59
C ASP A 331 -12.64 -12.72 -22.40
N GLU A 332 -11.82 -12.91 -21.38
CA GLU A 332 -11.06 -14.14 -21.17
C GLU A 332 -11.87 -15.23 -20.45
N ASN A 333 -12.07 -16.37 -21.12
CA ASN A 333 -12.91 -17.46 -20.61
C ASN A 333 -12.34 -18.16 -19.38
N ASP A 334 -11.03 -18.31 -19.30
CA ASP A 334 -10.35 -18.93 -18.16
C ASP A 334 -10.49 -18.08 -16.89
N ILE A 335 -10.34 -16.75 -17.00
CA ILE A 335 -10.64 -15.80 -15.91
C ILE A 335 -12.10 -15.91 -15.47
N LYS A 336 -13.05 -15.97 -16.42
CA LYS A 336 -14.48 -16.10 -16.13
C LYS A 336 -14.83 -17.39 -15.42
N ASN A 337 -14.10 -18.46 -15.71
CA ASN A 337 -14.27 -19.77 -15.07
C ASN A 337 -13.62 -19.82 -13.68
N ALA A 338 -12.53 -19.08 -13.48
CA ALA A 338 -11.80 -19.04 -12.22
C ALA A 338 -12.46 -18.14 -11.17
N TYR A 339 -13.01 -16.99 -11.57
CA TYR A 339 -13.49 -15.95 -10.66
C TYR A 339 -14.93 -15.50 -10.93
N SER A 340 -15.66 -15.25 -9.86
CA SER A 340 -17.05 -14.81 -9.93
C SER A 340 -17.20 -13.49 -10.69
N GLN A 341 -18.37 -13.33 -11.31
CA GLN A 341 -18.76 -12.08 -11.95
C GLN A 341 -18.71 -10.89 -10.98
N MET A 342 -19.01 -11.10 -9.70
CA MET A 342 -19.06 -10.04 -8.71
C MET A 342 -17.68 -9.47 -8.39
N LEU A 343 -16.68 -10.34 -8.19
CA LEU A 343 -15.30 -9.93 -7.97
C LEU A 343 -14.77 -9.17 -9.21
N ARG A 344 -14.92 -9.77 -10.39
CA ARG A 344 -14.43 -9.18 -11.64
C ARG A 344 -15.10 -7.83 -11.94
N ALA A 345 -16.41 -7.72 -11.76
CA ALA A 345 -17.14 -6.47 -11.95
C ALA A 345 -16.65 -5.37 -11.01
N LEU A 346 -16.42 -5.67 -9.73
CA LEU A 346 -15.94 -4.66 -8.78
C LEU A 346 -14.50 -4.21 -9.10
N ILE A 347 -13.61 -5.12 -9.52
CA ILE A 347 -12.26 -4.77 -9.98
C ILE A 347 -12.36 -3.85 -11.21
N MET A 348 -13.19 -4.20 -12.21
CA MET A 348 -13.42 -3.35 -13.38
C MET A 348 -13.97 -1.97 -13.02
N GLU A 349 -14.87 -1.88 -12.04
CA GLU A 349 -15.39 -0.61 -11.55
C GLU A 349 -14.31 0.25 -10.89
N CYS A 350 -13.40 -0.35 -10.12
CA CYS A 350 -12.25 0.35 -9.55
C CYS A 350 -11.33 0.90 -10.65
N CYS A 351 -11.13 0.11 -11.71
CA CYS A 351 -10.31 0.45 -12.88
C CYS A 351 -11.04 1.30 -13.94
N MET A 352 -12.16 1.96 -13.58
CA MET A 352 -12.85 2.89 -14.48
C MET A 352 -11.94 4.08 -14.81
N LYS A 353 -11.93 4.45 -16.09
CA LYS A 353 -11.19 5.61 -16.61
C LYS A 353 -11.64 6.88 -15.91
N GLU A 354 -12.95 7.10 -15.81
CA GLU A 354 -13.54 8.29 -15.21
C GLU A 354 -13.58 8.17 -13.67
N PRO A 355 -12.88 9.05 -12.93
CA PRO A 355 -12.83 8.98 -11.47
C PRO A 355 -14.20 8.97 -10.79
N LEU A 356 -15.16 9.74 -11.29
CA LEU A 356 -16.50 9.84 -10.70
C LEU A 356 -17.35 8.58 -10.89
N LEU A 357 -16.96 7.69 -11.80
CA LEU A 357 -17.62 6.41 -12.03
C LEU A 357 -17.04 5.28 -11.17
N ARG A 358 -15.94 5.51 -10.45
CA ARG A 358 -15.36 4.51 -9.53
C ARG A 358 -16.22 4.38 -8.26
N PRO A 359 -16.20 3.22 -7.58
CA PRO A 359 -16.80 3.10 -6.25
C PRO A 359 -16.21 4.13 -5.29
N LYS A 360 -17.04 4.69 -4.41
CA LYS A 360 -16.55 5.51 -3.29
C LYS A 360 -15.91 4.60 -2.24
N ALA A 361 -15.03 5.13 -1.39
CA ALA A 361 -14.36 4.35 -0.34
C ALA A 361 -15.35 3.58 0.56
N VAL A 362 -16.39 4.28 1.05
CA VAL A 362 -17.46 3.67 1.87
C VAL A 362 -18.15 2.53 1.13
N GLU A 363 -18.56 2.76 -0.12
CA GLU A 363 -19.23 1.74 -0.93
C GLU A 363 -18.31 0.53 -1.17
N LEU A 364 -17.02 0.78 -1.43
CA LEU A 364 -16.03 -0.28 -1.65
C LEU A 364 -15.86 -1.13 -0.38
N GLN A 365 -15.74 -0.49 0.79
CA GLN A 365 -15.64 -1.20 2.07
C GLN A 365 -16.91 -2.00 2.39
N GLU A 366 -18.10 -1.45 2.15
CA GLU A 366 -19.36 -2.17 2.38
C GLU A 366 -19.49 -3.41 1.49
N ARG A 367 -19.21 -3.26 0.19
CA ARG A 367 -19.31 -4.37 -0.77
C ARG A 367 -18.27 -5.46 -0.51
N THR A 368 -17.02 -5.09 -0.26
CA THR A 368 -15.95 -6.05 0.05
C THR A 368 -16.15 -6.68 1.43
N GLY A 369 -16.65 -5.93 2.42
CA GLY A 369 -16.93 -6.43 3.77
C GLY A 369 -18.05 -7.46 3.81
N MET A 370 -19.11 -7.25 3.02
CA MET A 370 -20.16 -8.25 2.84
C MET A 370 -19.59 -9.58 2.31
N MET A 371 -18.74 -9.50 1.28
CA MET A 371 -18.11 -10.67 0.68
C MET A 371 -17.11 -11.35 1.61
N PHE A 372 -16.32 -10.56 2.33
CA PHE A 372 -15.41 -11.03 3.34
C PHE A 372 -16.14 -11.80 4.44
N GLN A 373 -17.29 -11.29 4.92
CA GLN A 373 -18.09 -11.99 5.93
C GLN A 373 -18.63 -13.32 5.40
N LEU A 374 -19.16 -13.35 4.18
CA LEU A 374 -19.63 -14.59 3.54
C LEU A 374 -18.51 -15.63 3.38
N VAL A 375 -17.29 -15.16 3.09
CA VAL A 375 -16.07 -15.97 3.05
C VAL A 375 -15.71 -16.52 4.43
N GLN A 376 -15.73 -15.68 5.48
CA GLN A 376 -15.40 -16.11 6.85
C GLN A 376 -16.42 -17.12 7.40
N ASP A 377 -17.67 -17.02 6.98
CA ASP A 377 -18.75 -17.95 7.37
C ASP A 377 -18.76 -19.23 6.51
N GLU A 378 -17.77 -19.41 5.63
CA GLU A 378 -17.64 -20.56 4.70
C GLU A 378 -18.87 -20.73 3.78
N LEU A 379 -19.65 -19.66 3.57
CA LEU A 379 -20.87 -19.67 2.75
C LEU A 379 -20.61 -19.53 1.25
N ILE A 380 -19.37 -19.21 0.88
CA ILE A 380 -18.89 -19.21 -0.50
C ILE A 380 -17.95 -20.40 -0.66
N ALA A 381 -18.37 -21.38 -1.47
CA ALA A 381 -17.51 -22.49 -1.85
C ALA A 381 -16.42 -21.99 -2.82
N ASP A 382 -15.16 -22.24 -2.48
CA ASP A 382 -14.05 -22.03 -3.43
C ASP A 382 -14.28 -22.93 -4.67
N THR A 383 -14.46 -22.32 -5.83
CA THR A 383 -14.49 -23.04 -7.14
C THR A 383 -13.12 -23.67 -7.45
N LEU A 384 -12.05 -23.10 -6.91
CA LEU A 384 -10.67 -23.62 -6.94
C LEU A 384 -10.35 -24.15 -5.53
N GLY A 385 -10.88 -25.35 -5.22
CA GLY A 385 -11.08 -25.84 -3.85
C GLY A 385 -9.97 -25.54 -2.84
N ASN A 386 -10.34 -25.01 -1.66
CA ASN A 386 -9.61 -24.93 -0.37
C ASN A 386 -8.07 -24.84 -0.33
N HIS A 387 -7.40 -24.41 -1.38
CA HIS A 387 -5.96 -24.23 -1.37
C HIS A 387 -5.64 -22.87 -0.76
N THR A 388 -5.06 -22.86 0.44
CA THR A 388 -4.44 -21.68 1.02
C THR A 388 -3.38 -21.14 0.06
N CYS A 389 -3.48 -19.88 -0.33
CA CYS A 389 -2.49 -19.25 -1.21
C CYS A 389 -1.09 -19.30 -0.57
N LEU A 390 -0.11 -19.81 -1.31
CA LEU A 390 1.29 -19.86 -0.88
C LEU A 390 1.80 -18.43 -0.67
N GLY A 391 2.37 -18.16 0.51
CA GLY A 391 2.84 -16.83 0.89
C GLY A 391 1.81 -15.93 1.60
N LEU A 392 0.52 -16.25 1.52
CA LEU A 392 -0.53 -15.65 2.36
C LEU A 392 -0.92 -16.56 3.56
N GLY A 393 -0.17 -17.65 3.78
CA GLY A 393 -0.52 -18.70 4.75
C GLY A 393 -0.47 -18.32 6.23
N SER A 394 -1.11 -19.18 7.05
CA SER A 394 -1.46 -19.01 8.46
C SER A 394 -0.34 -19.24 9.48
N GLU A 395 0.91 -19.43 9.05
CA GLU A 395 2.05 -19.60 9.99
C GLU A 395 2.39 -18.31 10.75
N ASN A 396 1.75 -17.20 10.39
CA ASN A 396 1.85 -15.94 11.10
C ASN A 396 1.01 -15.98 12.38
N VAL A 397 1.66 -16.39 13.47
CA VAL A 397 1.10 -16.41 14.84
C VAL A 397 0.37 -15.11 15.16
N LEU A 398 -0.80 -15.23 15.80
CA LEU A 398 -1.52 -14.11 16.42
C LEU A 398 -0.57 -13.33 17.35
N LEU A 399 -0.09 -12.20 16.88
CA LEU A 399 0.54 -11.20 17.72
C LEU A 399 -0.52 -10.16 18.02
N GLU A 400 -0.92 -10.09 19.30
CA GLU A 400 -1.59 -8.90 19.82
C GLU A 400 -0.70 -7.68 19.55
N ASP A 401 -1.30 -6.50 19.34
CA ASP A 401 -0.58 -5.25 19.09
C ASP A 401 0.40 -4.99 20.25
N LEU A 402 1.65 -5.43 20.10
CA LEU A 402 2.62 -5.40 21.18
C LEU A 402 3.02 -3.95 21.42
N GLU A 403 2.89 -3.53 22.68
CA GLU A 403 3.29 -2.20 23.09
C GLU A 403 4.81 -2.01 22.85
N PRO A 404 5.21 -0.94 22.13
CA PRO A 404 6.62 -0.61 21.97
C PRO A 404 7.22 -0.10 23.30
N PRO A 405 8.55 -0.02 23.41
CA PRO A 405 9.21 0.66 24.52
C PRO A 405 8.67 2.09 24.74
N LYS A 406 8.48 2.49 26.00
CA LYS A 406 7.84 3.76 26.37
C LYS A 406 8.63 4.97 25.86
N GLU A 407 9.94 4.85 25.85
CA GLU A 407 10.89 5.84 25.34
C GLU A 407 10.67 6.19 23.86
N TRP A 408 10.09 5.28 23.07
CA TRP A 408 9.80 5.55 21.66
C TRP A 408 8.54 6.41 21.50
N LEU A 409 7.63 6.39 22.48
CA LEU A 409 6.33 7.06 22.43
C LEU A 409 6.38 8.56 22.77
N ILE A 410 7.49 9.03 23.35
CA ILE A 410 7.67 10.40 23.86
C ILE A 410 8.28 11.29 22.80
#